data_AF-A0A198A9V0-F1
#
_entry.id   AF-A0A198A9V0-F1
#
_cell.length_a   1.000
_cell.length_b   1.000
_cell.length_c   1.000
_cell.angle_alpha   90.00
_cell.angle_beta   90.00
_cell.angle_gamma   90.00
#
_symmetry.space_group_name_H-M   'P 1'
#
loop_
_entity.id
_entity.type
_entity.pdbx_description
1 polymer ?
#
loop_
_entity_poly.entity_id
_entity_poly.type
_entity_poly.pdbx_seq_one_letter_code
_entity_poly.pdbx_strand_id
1 'polypeptide(L)'
;MKSPLFRDPIYDGAADPVVIWNRHAREWWMIYTNRRATQEGPKYGWVHVASSADGGFTWLYWGTLEGLETGWGRNTFWAPEVIWHDGLYHMYVTYVHGVPQDWTGKARIRHYTSPDLIRWNFQSTLGISEENVIDSCVSSAERYVSNVV
;
A
#
# COMPACT_ATOMS: atom_id res chain seq x y z
N MET A 1 25.99 15.66 2.71
CA MET A 1 25.67 14.24 2.93
C MET A 1 24.27 14.02 2.34
N LYS A 2 24.10 13.16 1.33
CA LYS A 2 22.77 12.84 0.79
C LYS A 2 22.11 11.88 1.78
N SER A 3 21.27 12.42 2.66
CA SER A 3 20.41 11.64 3.55
C SER A 3 19.30 10.98 2.74
N PRO A 4 18.74 9.83 3.19
CA PRO A 4 17.62 9.20 2.49
C PRO A 4 16.42 10.15 2.42
N LEU A 5 15.63 10.05 1.34
CA LEU A 5 14.41 10.85 1.14
C LEU A 5 13.43 10.71 2.31
N PHE A 6 13.30 9.49 2.83
CA PHE A 6 12.54 9.16 4.02
C PHE A 6 13.25 8.02 4.76
N ARG A 7 13.23 8.06 6.09
CA ARG A 7 13.69 6.99 6.96
C ARG A 7 12.57 6.68 7.94
N ASP A 8 12.04 5.45 7.87
CA ASP A 8 10.99 5.01 8.79
C ASP A 8 11.48 5.13 10.24
N PRO A 9 10.82 5.92 11.10
CA PRO A 9 11.32 6.22 12.44
C PRO A 9 11.13 5.07 13.42
N ILE A 10 10.33 4.06 13.09
CA ILE A 10 9.96 2.98 14.01
C ILE A 10 10.93 1.81 13.88
N TYR A 11 11.13 1.31 12.66
CA TYR A 11 11.91 0.10 12.42
C TYR A 11 12.92 0.20 11.28
N ASP A 12 13.13 1.40 10.73
CA ASP A 12 14.05 1.65 9.62
C ASP A 12 13.79 0.75 8.40
N GLY A 13 12.53 0.34 8.24
CA GLY A 13 12.14 -0.77 7.36
C GLY A 13 11.28 -0.35 6.16
N ALA A 14 11.29 0.93 5.76
CA ALA A 14 10.45 1.39 4.66
C ALA A 14 10.81 0.67 3.34
N ALA A 15 9.83 0.01 2.74
CA ALA A 15 9.97 -0.71 1.48
C ALA A 15 8.69 -0.64 0.65
N ASP A 16 8.82 -0.89 -0.65
CA ASP A 16 7.71 -1.03 -1.58
C ASP A 16 6.66 0.11 -1.47
N PRO A 17 7.09 1.39 -1.51
CA PRO A 17 6.18 2.52 -1.31
C PRO A 17 5.36 2.82 -2.56
N VAL A 18 4.11 3.22 -2.35
CA VAL A 18 3.36 4.04 -3.30
C VAL A 18 3.27 5.47 -2.77
N VAL A 19 3.53 6.44 -3.64
CA VAL A 19 3.35 7.87 -3.35
C VAL A 19 2.18 8.40 -4.16
N ILE A 20 1.19 8.96 -3.49
CA ILE A 20 -0.07 9.41 -4.09
C ILE A 20 -0.52 10.75 -3.51
N TRP A 21 -1.10 11.60 -4.34
CA TRP A 21 -1.67 12.87 -3.90
C TRP A 21 -2.97 12.64 -3.12
N ASN A 22 -2.98 13.05 -1.84
CA ASN A 22 -4.21 13.13 -1.06
C ASN A 22 -4.98 14.40 -1.47
N ARG A 23 -6.12 14.22 -2.12
CA ARG A 23 -6.94 15.30 -2.68
C ARG A 23 -7.68 16.07 -1.60
N HIS A 24 -8.02 15.42 -0.49
CA HIS A 24 -8.69 16.07 0.64
C HIS A 24 -7.69 16.91 1.45
N ALA A 25 -6.56 16.29 1.84
CA ALA A 25 -5.53 16.96 2.63
C ALA A 25 -4.64 17.90 1.80
N ARG A 26 -4.64 17.75 0.46
CA ARG A 26 -3.82 18.52 -0.48
C ARG A 26 -2.33 18.42 -0.18
N GLU A 27 -1.87 17.19 0.03
CA GLU A 27 -0.48 16.84 0.30
C GLU A 27 -0.14 15.46 -0.28
N TRP A 28 1.14 15.17 -0.41
CA TRP A 28 1.59 13.85 -0.87
C TRP A 28 1.57 12.86 0.27
N TRP A 29 1.04 11.67 0.04
CA TRP A 29 1.01 10.58 1.01
C TRP A 29 1.85 9.42 0.47
N MET A 30 2.63 8.80 1.35
CA MET A 30 3.37 7.58 1.10
C MET A 30 2.74 6.47 1.92
N ILE A 31 2.33 5.40 1.26
CA ILE A 31 1.89 4.15 1.89
C ILE A 31 2.91 3.08 1.53
N TYR A 32 3.49 2.40 2.52
CA TYR A 32 4.67 1.57 2.29
C TYR A 32 4.67 0.32 3.17
N THR A 33 5.24 -0.77 2.70
CA THR A 33 5.53 -1.93 3.55
C THR A 33 6.57 -1.57 4.60
N ASN A 34 6.32 -1.87 5.87
CA ASN A 34 7.38 -1.88 6.87
C ASN A 34 7.96 -3.30 7.03
N ARG A 35 9.21 -3.49 6.58
CA ARG A 35 9.98 -4.74 6.73
C ARG A 35 10.59 -4.92 8.12
N ARG A 36 10.31 -4.02 9.05
CA ARG A 36 10.69 -4.10 10.46
C ARG A 36 12.18 -4.38 10.65
N ALA A 37 13.04 -3.64 9.94
CA ALA A 37 14.44 -3.99 9.71
C ALA A 37 15.26 -4.14 11.00
N THR A 38 14.99 -3.28 11.99
CA THR A 38 15.63 -3.28 13.32
C THR A 38 14.97 -4.20 14.35
N GLN A 39 13.83 -4.82 14.03
CA GLN A 39 13.15 -5.74 14.93
C GLN A 39 13.75 -7.15 14.83
N GLU A 40 13.90 -7.83 15.97
CA GLU A 40 14.20 -9.26 16.03
C GLU A 40 12.94 -10.10 15.72
N GLY A 41 13.11 -11.20 14.98
CA GLY A 41 12.00 -12.08 14.58
C GLY A 41 11.41 -11.74 13.20
N PRO A 42 10.15 -12.11 12.93
CA PRO A 42 9.55 -11.99 11.60
C PRO A 42 9.54 -10.54 11.09
N LYS A 43 10.01 -10.35 9.86
CA LYS A 43 10.19 -9.03 9.22
C LYS A 43 9.01 -8.63 8.32
N TYR A 44 7.90 -9.36 8.37
CA TYR A 44 6.74 -9.17 7.48
C TYR A 44 5.56 -8.60 8.25
N GLY A 45 5.30 -7.31 8.15
CA GLY A 45 4.37 -6.67 9.07
C GLY A 45 3.15 -6.18 8.35
N TRP A 46 3.22 -4.91 7.99
CA TRP A 46 2.05 -4.08 7.76
C TRP A 46 2.44 -2.96 6.82
N VAL A 47 1.42 -2.32 6.26
CA VAL A 47 1.60 -1.07 5.53
C VAL A 47 1.53 0.10 6.50
N HIS A 48 2.49 1.01 6.40
CA HIS A 48 2.63 2.23 7.19
C HIS A 48 2.36 3.44 6.30
N VAL A 49 2.11 4.59 6.92
CA VAL A 49 1.77 5.84 6.23
C VAL A 49 2.67 6.97 6.69
N ALA A 50 3.08 7.81 5.73
CA ALA A 50 3.70 9.11 5.97
C ALA A 50 3.11 10.16 5.00
N SER A 51 3.15 11.44 5.34
CA SER A 51 2.71 12.52 4.44
C SER A 51 3.73 13.64 4.30
N SER A 52 3.62 14.41 3.23
CA SER A 52 4.48 15.53 2.88
C SER A 52 3.67 16.68 2.30
N ALA A 53 3.61 17.77 3.06
CA ALA A 53 2.93 19.01 2.67
C ALA A 53 3.80 19.95 1.82
N ASP A 54 5.11 19.67 1.69
CA ASP A 54 6.07 20.55 1.01
C ASP A 54 6.51 20.03 -0.38
N GLY A 55 5.85 18.99 -0.90
CA GLY A 55 6.21 18.44 -2.22
C GLY A 55 7.25 17.31 -2.17
N GLY A 56 7.39 16.66 -1.02
CA GLY A 56 8.27 15.50 -0.83
C GLY A 56 9.63 15.82 -0.23
N PHE A 57 9.88 17.06 0.22
CA PHE A 57 11.15 17.42 0.87
C PHE A 57 11.22 16.91 2.30
N THR A 58 10.12 16.96 3.03
CA THR A 58 9.99 16.41 4.38
C THR A 58 8.78 15.49 4.49
N TRP A 59 8.89 14.49 5.37
CA TRP A 59 7.88 13.46 5.56
C TRP A 59 7.52 13.29 7.04
N LEU A 60 6.24 13.40 7.35
CA LEU A 60 5.65 13.17 8.67
C LEU A 60 5.10 11.74 8.74
N TYR A 61 5.61 10.93 9.67
CA TYR A 61 5.12 9.57 9.92
C TYR A 61 3.77 9.61 10.65
N TRP A 62 2.80 8.80 10.18
CA TRP A 62 1.45 8.73 10.74
C TRP A 62 1.16 7.46 11.52
N GLY A 63 1.82 6.34 11.20
CA GLY A 63 1.51 5.07 11.85
C GLY A 63 1.40 3.90 10.88
N THR A 64 0.91 2.78 11.43
CA THR A 64 0.41 1.65 10.67
C THR A 64 -0.97 1.98 10.11
N LEU A 65 -1.22 1.66 8.84
CA LEU A 65 -2.53 1.88 8.22
C LEU A 65 -3.56 0.90 8.78
N GLU A 66 -4.74 1.42 9.14
CA GLU A 66 -5.83 0.64 9.73
C GLU A 66 -6.94 0.34 8.71
N GLY A 67 -7.91 -0.49 9.10
CA GLY A 67 -9.13 -0.74 8.31
C GLY A 67 -8.98 -1.74 7.15
N LEU A 68 -7.83 -2.40 7.00
CA LEU A 68 -7.64 -3.42 5.97
C LEU A 68 -8.15 -4.82 6.37
N GLU A 69 -8.34 -5.07 7.66
CA GLU A 69 -8.79 -6.36 8.17
C GLU A 69 -10.26 -6.62 7.84
N THR A 70 -10.59 -7.83 7.36
CA THR A 70 -11.96 -8.25 6.98
C THR A 70 -12.55 -9.29 7.93
N GLY A 71 -11.92 -9.53 9.07
CA GLY A 71 -12.30 -10.56 10.04
C GLY A 71 -11.52 -10.41 11.33
N TRP A 72 -11.74 -11.32 12.27
CA TRP A 72 -11.01 -11.32 13.53
C TRP A 72 -9.53 -11.69 13.32
N GLY A 73 -8.63 -10.97 13.99
CA GLY A 73 -7.20 -11.24 13.99
C GLY A 73 -6.38 -10.18 13.25
N ARG A 74 -5.12 -10.53 12.99
CA ARG A 74 -4.15 -9.71 12.26
C ARG A 74 -3.67 -10.47 11.04
N ASN A 75 -3.57 -9.78 9.91
CA ASN A 75 -3.05 -10.33 8.66
C ASN A 75 -1.85 -9.51 8.16
N THR A 76 -1.07 -10.09 7.26
CA THR A 76 0.08 -9.42 6.64
C THR A 76 -0.35 -8.75 5.35
N PHE A 77 0.02 -7.48 5.21
CA PHE A 77 -0.21 -6.66 4.03
C PHE A 77 1.13 -6.16 3.47
N TRP A 78 1.30 -6.20 2.15
CA TRP A 78 2.59 -5.95 1.51
C TRP A 78 2.43 -5.30 0.12
N ALA A 79 3.38 -4.45 -0.24
CA ALA A 79 3.51 -3.74 -1.51
C ALA A 79 2.18 -3.17 -2.01
N PRO A 80 1.66 -2.14 -1.32
CA PRO A 80 0.43 -1.50 -1.75
C PRO A 80 0.66 -0.74 -3.05
N GLU A 81 -0.26 -0.89 -3.99
CA GLU A 81 -0.42 -0.04 -5.16
C GLU A 81 -1.71 0.74 -5.00
N VAL A 82 -1.67 2.06 -5.20
CA VAL A 82 -2.85 2.93 -5.06
C VAL A 82 -2.98 3.84 -6.25
N ILE A 83 -4.18 3.88 -6.84
CA ILE A 83 -4.54 4.82 -7.90
C ILE A 83 -5.76 5.65 -7.51
N TRP A 84 -5.91 6.80 -8.15
CA TRP A 84 -7.14 7.57 -8.11
C TRP A 84 -7.96 7.33 -9.38
N HIS A 85 -9.20 6.88 -9.23
CA HIS A 85 -10.09 6.61 -10.34
C HIS A 85 -11.55 6.86 -9.92
N ASP A 86 -12.34 7.49 -10.80
CA ASP A 86 -13.78 7.72 -10.61
C ASP A 86 -14.22 8.24 -9.23
N GLY A 87 -13.44 9.17 -8.68
CA GLY A 87 -13.76 9.85 -7.42
C GLY A 87 -13.32 9.10 -6.15
N LEU A 88 -12.60 7.98 -6.29
CA LEU A 88 -12.11 7.18 -5.17
C LEU A 88 -10.63 6.82 -5.34
N TYR A 89 -9.99 6.54 -4.21
CA TYR A 89 -8.73 5.80 -4.18
C TYR A 89 -9.02 4.32 -4.28
N HIS A 90 -8.26 3.61 -5.11
CA HIS A 90 -8.30 2.16 -5.24
C HIS A 90 -6.95 1.61 -4.83
N MET A 91 -6.92 0.79 -3.78
CA MET A 91 -5.72 0.09 -3.34
C MET A 91 -5.77 -1.37 -3.78
N TYR A 92 -4.68 -1.84 -4.36
CA TYR A 92 -4.38 -3.24 -4.61
C TYR A 92 -3.19 -3.62 -3.75
N VAL A 93 -3.37 -4.57 -2.85
CA VAL A 93 -2.35 -4.91 -1.85
C VAL A 93 -2.22 -6.41 -1.72
N THR A 94 -1.00 -6.88 -1.56
CA THR A 94 -0.73 -8.28 -1.25
C THR A 94 -1.25 -8.59 0.14
N TYR A 95 -2.01 -9.67 0.27
CA TYR A 95 -2.58 -10.17 1.51
C TYR A 95 -2.08 -11.59 1.77
N VAL A 96 -1.62 -11.83 3.00
CA VAL A 96 -1.35 -13.15 3.54
C VAL A 96 -2.13 -13.32 4.84
N HIS A 97 -2.83 -14.44 4.99
CA HIS A 97 -3.60 -14.70 6.20
C HIS A 97 -2.68 -14.92 7.41
N GLY A 98 -2.99 -14.26 8.52
CA GLY A 98 -2.19 -14.32 9.73
C GLY A 98 -0.90 -13.51 9.66
N VAL A 99 -0.02 -13.75 10.62
CA VAL A 99 1.33 -13.17 10.67
C VAL A 99 2.34 -14.33 10.65
N PRO A 100 2.70 -14.84 9.47
CA PRO A 100 3.56 -16.01 9.37
C PRO A 100 5.01 -15.67 9.75
N GLN A 101 5.74 -16.67 10.24
CA GLN A 101 7.17 -16.53 10.56
C GLN A 101 8.06 -16.53 9.31
N ASP A 102 7.59 -17.14 8.23
CA ASP A 102 8.24 -17.24 6.94
C ASP A 102 7.26 -16.93 5.78
N TRP A 103 7.77 -16.85 4.55
CA TRP A 103 6.97 -16.52 3.38
C TRP A 103 6.31 -17.76 2.75
N THR A 104 5.63 -18.57 3.57
CA THR A 104 4.97 -19.82 3.13
C THR A 104 3.45 -19.67 2.96
N GLY A 105 2.89 -18.54 3.39
CA GLY A 105 1.46 -18.28 3.29
C GLY A 105 0.98 -18.05 1.85
N LYS A 106 -0.27 -18.41 1.56
CA LYS A 106 -0.89 -18.19 0.24
C LYS A 106 -1.17 -16.71 0.02
N ALA A 107 -0.28 -16.03 -0.70
CA ALA A 107 -0.44 -14.62 -1.02
C ALA A 107 -1.52 -14.42 -2.11
N ARG A 108 -2.33 -13.37 -1.94
CA ARG A 108 -3.39 -12.95 -2.87
C ARG A 108 -3.43 -11.43 -2.98
N ILE A 109 -3.91 -10.90 -4.10
CA ILE A 109 -4.16 -9.47 -4.23
C ILE A 109 -5.58 -9.15 -3.75
N ARG A 110 -5.69 -8.21 -2.82
CA ARG A 110 -6.96 -7.65 -2.35
C ARG A 110 -7.15 -6.24 -2.86
N HIS A 111 -8.39 -5.92 -3.21
CA HIS A 111 -8.83 -4.60 -3.67
C HIS A 111 -9.64 -3.90 -2.57
N TYR A 112 -9.26 -2.67 -2.27
CA TYR A 112 -9.95 -1.77 -1.36
C TYR A 112 -10.26 -0.43 -2.06
N THR A 113 -11.26 0.28 -1.58
CA THR A 113 -11.52 1.67 -1.96
C THR A 113 -11.52 2.59 -0.75
N SER A 114 -11.14 3.85 -0.96
CA SER A 114 -11.17 4.87 0.08
C SER A 114 -11.50 6.25 -0.50
N PRO A 115 -12.27 7.09 0.22
CA PRO A 115 -12.46 8.49 -0.17
C PRO A 115 -11.29 9.40 0.27
N ASP A 116 -10.46 8.97 1.22
CA ASP A 116 -9.55 9.86 1.96
C ASP A 116 -8.16 9.27 2.26
N LEU A 117 -7.85 8.06 1.77
CA LEU A 117 -6.64 7.26 2.06
C LEU A 117 -6.51 6.72 3.50
N ILE A 118 -7.52 6.93 4.34
CA ILE A 118 -7.53 6.50 5.75
C ILE A 118 -8.61 5.42 5.94
N ARG A 119 -9.83 5.69 5.48
CA ARG A 119 -10.98 4.80 5.62
C ARG A 119 -11.07 3.89 4.42
N TRP A 120 -10.63 2.65 4.58
CA TRP A 120 -10.61 1.65 3.52
C TRP A 120 -11.81 0.71 3.62
N ASN A 121 -12.46 0.48 2.47
CA ASN A 121 -13.55 -0.47 2.32
C ASN A 121 -13.09 -1.61 1.43
N PHE A 122 -13.07 -2.83 1.98
CA PHE A 122 -12.77 -4.03 1.19
C PHE A 122 -13.81 -4.23 0.08
N GLN A 123 -13.32 -4.48 -1.14
CA GLN A 123 -14.17 -4.72 -2.31
C GLN A 123 -14.13 -6.18 -2.72
N SER A 124 -12.93 -6.73 -2.95
CA SER A 124 -12.77 -8.09 -3.46
C SER A 124 -11.36 -8.64 -3.24
N THR A 125 -11.22 -9.96 -3.39
CA THR A 125 -9.93 -10.61 -3.66
C THR A 125 -9.91 -10.94 -5.15
N LEU A 126 -8.84 -10.57 -5.85
CA LEU A 126 -8.76 -10.80 -7.29
C LEU A 126 -8.73 -12.31 -7.58
N GLY A 127 -9.58 -12.73 -8.53
CA GLY A 127 -9.69 -14.12 -8.99
C GLY A 127 -8.57 -14.52 -9.95
N ILE A 128 -7.33 -14.42 -9.49
CA ILE A 128 -6.14 -14.84 -10.26
C ILE A 128 -5.96 -16.34 -10.06
N SER A 129 -5.73 -17.09 -11.15
CA SER A 129 -5.64 -18.55 -11.15
C SER A 129 -4.42 -19.09 -10.42
N GLU A 130 -3.35 -18.32 -10.40
CA GLU A 130 -2.07 -18.62 -9.80
C GLU A 130 -2.10 -18.41 -8.27
N GLU A 131 -1.43 -19.29 -7.53
CA GLU A 131 -1.17 -19.06 -6.12
C GLU A 131 0.10 -18.20 -5.94
N ASN A 132 0.18 -17.46 -4.82
CA ASN A 132 1.33 -16.63 -4.43
C ASN A 132 1.62 -15.43 -5.33
N VAL A 133 0.55 -14.75 -5.77
CA VAL A 133 0.66 -13.50 -6.52
C VAL A 133 0.87 -12.33 -5.55
N ILE A 134 1.87 -11.50 -5.84
CA ILE A 134 2.32 -10.36 -5.01
C ILE A 134 2.59 -9.14 -5.89
N ASP A 135 2.83 -7.99 -5.25
CA ASP A 135 3.41 -6.78 -5.84
C ASP A 135 2.69 -6.31 -7.10
N SER A 136 1.38 -6.07 -6.99
CA SER A 136 0.57 -5.54 -8.09
C SER A 136 1.07 -4.17 -8.56
N CYS A 137 0.91 -3.89 -9.85
CA CYS A 137 1.09 -2.56 -10.44
C CYS A 137 -0.14 -2.27 -11.31
N VAL A 138 -0.71 -1.07 -11.21
CA VAL A 138 -1.92 -0.69 -11.94
C VAL A 138 -1.70 0.61 -12.67
N SER A 139 -1.81 0.57 -13.99
CA SER A 139 -1.72 1.75 -14.84
C SER A 139 -3.01 1.97 -15.62
N SER A 140 -3.36 3.23 -15.84
CA SER A 140 -4.42 3.59 -16.77
C SER A 140 -3.91 3.40 -18.20
N ALA A 141 -4.64 2.62 -19.01
CA ALA A 141 -4.43 2.60 -20.45
C ALA A 141 -5.35 3.66 -21.09
N GLU A 142 -4.76 4.59 -21.83
CA GLU A 142 -5.54 5.45 -22.71
C GLU A 142 -6.03 4.62 -23.90
N ARG A 143 -7.35 4.58 -24.11
CA ARG A 143 -7.94 3.94 -25.27
C ARG A 143 -7.83 4.92 -26.44
N TYR A 144 -6.86 4.70 -27.34
CA TYR A 144 -6.83 5.39 -28.62
C TYR A 144 -8.05 4.96 -29.43
N VAL A 145 -9.04 5.84 -29.56
CA VAL A 145 -10.13 5.67 -30.51
C VAL A 145 -9.62 6.26 -31.83
N SER A 146 -9.14 5.41 -32.73
CA SER A 146 -8.88 5.83 -34.10
C SER A 146 -10.24 6.10 -34.75
N ASN A 147 -10.59 7.38 -34.91
CA ASN A 147 -11.66 7.77 -35.82
C ASN A 147 -11.18 7.51 -37.25
N VAL A 148 -11.37 6.28 -37.74
CA VAL A 148 -11.36 6.02 -39.17
C VAL A 148 -12.71 6.49 -39.68
N VAL A 149 -12.68 7.65 -40.34
CA VAL A 149 -13.79 8.23 -41.11
C VAL A 149 -13.92 7.47 -42.42
#